data_AF-A0AAD6QSX4-F1
#
_entry.id   AF-A0AAD6QSX4-F1
#
_cell.length_a   1.000
_cell.length_b   1.000
_cell.length_c   1.000
_cell.angle_alpha   90.00
_cell.angle_beta   90.00
_cell.angle_gamma   90.00
#
_symmetry.space_group_name_H-M   'P 1'
#
loop_
_entity.id
_entity.type
_entity.pdbx_description
1 polymer ?
#
loop_
_entity_poly.entity_id
_entity_poly.type
_entity_poly.pdbx_seq_one_letter_code
_entity_poly.pdbx_strand_id
1 'polypeptide(L)'
;MFNSDGTIQEVAYFDSEEAETWVNVEIEGEGNFLSYSNVCPIKCLLNGAGAGFERVDNGKLTLNLPWTEETCGISSVAFVF
;
A
#
# COMPACT_ATOMS: atom_id res chain seq x y z
N MET A 1 6.52 6.34 15.42
CA MET A 1 6.27 5.54 14.21
C MET A 1 6.01 6.54 13.11
N PHE A 2 6.81 6.55 12.05
CA PHE A 2 6.80 7.62 11.03
C PHE A 2 6.00 7.16 9.79
N ASN A 3 4.71 6.89 9.96
CA ASN A 3 3.74 7.12 8.91
C ASN A 3 3.13 8.49 9.19
N SER A 4 3.36 9.46 8.30
CA SER A 4 2.74 10.78 8.44
C SER A 4 1.22 10.61 8.42
N ASP A 5 0.55 11.06 9.48
CA ASP A 5 -0.91 11.18 9.71
C ASP A 5 -1.84 9.97 9.47
N GLY A 6 -1.30 8.77 9.24
CA GLY A 6 -2.10 7.56 9.03
C GLY A 6 -2.20 6.59 10.21
N THR A 7 -3.18 5.67 10.18
CA THR A 7 -3.28 4.48 11.03
C THR A 7 -3.49 3.25 10.14
N ILE A 8 -2.65 2.21 10.30
CA ILE A 8 -2.89 0.91 9.66
C ILE A 8 -4.05 0.24 10.42
N GLN A 9 -5.16 0.03 9.72
CA GLN A 9 -6.35 -0.62 10.26
C GLN A 9 -6.25 -2.14 10.10
N GLU A 10 -5.85 -2.60 8.92
CA GLU A 10 -5.77 -4.02 8.60
C GLU A 10 -4.59 -4.32 7.67
N VAL A 11 -4.04 -5.53 7.81
CA VAL A 11 -3.10 -6.12 6.87
C VAL A 11 -3.56 -7.53 6.56
N ALA A 12 -3.80 -7.82 5.28
CA ALA A 12 -4.18 -9.12 4.77
C ALA A 12 -3.20 -9.59 3.70
N TYR A 13 -2.91 -10.88 3.69
CA TYR A 13 -2.09 -11.52 2.66
C TYR A 13 -2.84 -12.71 2.08
N PHE A 14 -2.77 -12.88 0.77
CA PHE A 14 -3.34 -14.03 0.09
C PHE A 14 -2.51 -14.39 -1.14
N ASP A 15 -2.34 -15.69 -1.36
CA ASP A 15 -1.71 -16.22 -2.56
C ASP A 15 -2.81 -16.52 -3.58
N SER A 16 -2.64 -16.03 -4.81
CA SER A 16 -3.56 -16.36 -5.90
C SER A 16 -3.22 -17.73 -6.49
N GLU A 17 -4.20 -18.34 -7.19
CA GLU A 17 -3.99 -19.60 -7.91
C GLU A 17 -2.93 -19.48 -9.02
N GLU A 18 -2.62 -18.25 -9.45
CA GLU A 18 -1.62 -17.92 -10.48
C GLU A 18 -0.22 -17.65 -9.90
N ALA A 19 0.04 -18.01 -8.64
CA ALA A 19 1.31 -17.81 -7.94
C ALA A 19 1.73 -16.34 -7.74
N GLU A 20 0.78 -15.40 -7.76
CA GLU A 20 1.00 -14.03 -7.31
C GLU A 20 0.71 -13.93 -5.80
N THR A 21 1.58 -13.27 -5.04
CA THR A 21 1.29 -12.97 -3.64
C THR A 21 0.74 -11.55 -3.54
N TRP A 22 -0.45 -11.44 -2.96
CA TRP A 22 -1.14 -10.17 -2.74
C TRP A 22 -1.01 -9.78 -1.28
N VAL A 23 -0.57 -8.55 -1.04
CA VAL A 23 -0.51 -7.93 0.28
C VAL A 23 -1.41 -6.70 0.25
N ASN A 24 -2.55 -6.78 0.93
CA ASN A 24 -3.49 -5.68 1.07
C ASN A 24 -3.33 -5.03 2.45
N VAL A 25 -3.36 -3.70 2.47
CA VAL A 25 -3.21 -2.89 3.67
C VAL A 25 -4.28 -1.82 3.66
N GLU A 26 -5.09 -1.76 4.70
CA GLU A 26 -6.03 -0.66 4.90
C GLU A 26 -5.42 0.39 5.82
N ILE A 27 -5.41 1.64 5.35
CA ILE A 27 -4.81 2.77 6.06
C ILE A 27 -5.84 3.88 6.16
N GLU A 28 -6.15 4.32 7.37
CA GLU A 28 -6.92 5.55 7.61
C GLU A 28 -5.98 6.74 7.70
N GLY A 29 -6.16 7.76 6.87
CA GLY A 29 -5.35 8.98 6.85
C GLY A 29 -4.84 9.32 5.46
N GLU A 30 -3.99 10.34 5.39
CA GLU A 30 -3.41 10.85 4.15
C GLU A 30 -1.90 11.02 4.23
N GLY A 31 -1.26 11.29 3.09
CA GLY A 31 0.17 11.58 3.01
C GLY A 31 0.99 10.40 2.49
N ASN A 32 2.27 10.33 2.88
CA ASN A 32 3.16 9.31 2.33
C ASN A 32 3.13 8.02 3.15
N PHE A 33 2.53 6.98 2.57
CA PHE A 33 2.66 5.62 3.03
C PHE A 33 4.07 5.10 2.77
N LEU A 34 4.61 4.42 3.78
CA LEU A 34 5.97 3.91 3.79
C LEU A 34 5.95 2.45 4.22
N SER A 35 6.46 1.57 3.38
CA SER A 35 6.71 0.16 3.71
C SER A 35 8.12 -0.27 3.27
N TYR A 36 8.53 -1.45 3.71
CA TYR A 36 9.81 -2.04 3.32
C TYR A 36 9.57 -3.45 2.80
N SER A 37 10.17 -3.78 1.66
CA SER A 37 10.16 -5.13 1.11
C SER A 37 11.49 -5.47 0.43
N ASN A 38 11.97 -6.67 0.69
CA ASN A 38 13.18 -7.19 0.06
C ASN A 38 12.96 -7.43 -1.45
N VAL A 39 11.74 -7.80 -1.85
CA VAL A 39 11.35 -8.03 -3.25
C VAL A 39 10.62 -6.80 -3.78
N CYS A 40 10.79 -6.45 -5.04
CA CYS A 40 10.05 -5.35 -5.67
C CYS A 40 8.67 -5.84 -6.09
N PRO A 41 7.57 -5.18 -5.67
CA PRO A 41 6.24 -5.49 -6.21
C PRO A 41 6.23 -5.32 -7.73
N ILE A 42 5.44 -6.16 -8.41
CA ILE A 42 5.15 -6.04 -9.85
C ILE A 42 4.23 -4.85 -10.09
N LYS A 43 3.21 -4.68 -9.23
CA LYS A 43 2.22 -3.61 -9.32
C LYS A 43 1.73 -3.19 -7.94
N CYS A 44 1.26 -1.94 -7.85
CA CYS A 44 0.58 -1.38 -6.69
C CYS A 44 -0.81 -0.93 -7.12
N LEU A 45 -1.80 -1.21 -6.30
CA LEU A 45 -3.18 -0.75 -6.47
C LEU A 45 -3.55 0.13 -5.28
N LEU A 46 -4.16 1.28 -5.56
CA LEU A 46 -4.78 2.15 -4.58
C LEU A 46 -6.28 2.15 -4.84
N ASN A 47 -7.06 1.68 -3.86
CA ASN A 47 -8.51 1.53 -3.97
C ASN A 47 -8.93 0.74 -5.22
N GLY A 48 -8.15 -0.29 -5.57
CA GLY A 48 -8.38 -1.14 -6.75
C GLY A 48 -7.88 -0.57 -8.08
N ALA A 49 -7.44 0.69 -8.14
CA ALA A 49 -6.88 1.31 -9.34
C ALA A 49 -5.35 1.25 -9.34
N GLY A 50 -4.74 1.07 -10.51
CA GLY A 50 -3.29 1.06 -10.66
C GLY A 50 -2.66 2.37 -10.16
N ALA A 51 -1.70 2.27 -9.25
CA ALA A 51 -1.01 3.41 -8.64
C ALA A 51 0.50 3.31 -8.82
N GLY A 52 1.13 4.45 -9.07
CA GLY A 52 2.59 4.55 -9.09
C GLY A 52 3.14 4.50 -7.66
N PHE A 53 4.24 3.78 -7.46
CA PHE A 53 4.99 3.78 -6.21
C PHE A 53 6.47 3.99 -6.52
N GLU A 54 7.20 4.53 -5.55
CA GLU A 54 8.64 4.69 -5.63
C GLU A 54 9.31 3.61 -4.78
N ARG A 55 10.34 2.96 -5.33
CA ARG A 55 11.25 2.12 -4.56
C ARG A 55 12.59 2.83 -4.43
N VAL A 56 12.96 3.18 -3.20
CA VAL A 56 14.27 3.76 -2.88
C VAL A 56 15.23 2.62 -2.51
N ASP A 57 16.54 2.87 -2.63
CA ASP A 57 17.59 1.97 -2.15
C ASP A 57 17.26 1.41 -0.76
N ASN A 58 17.63 0.13 -0.53
CA ASN A 58 17.34 -0.63 0.69
C ASN A 58 15.88 -1.16 0.83
N GLY A 59 15.16 -1.31 -0.28
CA GLY A 59 13.85 -1.98 -0.29
C GLY A 59 12.70 -1.13 0.24
N LYS A 60 12.92 0.18 0.39
CA LYS A 60 11.93 1.13 0.86
C LYS A 60 10.91 1.42 -0.24
N LEU A 61 9.63 1.21 0.02
CA LEU A 61 8.53 1.51 -0.88
C LEU A 61 7.75 2.72 -0.34
N THR A 62 7.48 3.70 -1.20
CA THR A 62 6.72 4.89 -0.86
C THR A 62 5.60 5.14 -1.86
N LEU A 63 4.42 5.48 -1.32
CA LEU A 63 3.20 5.76 -2.08
C LEU A 63 2.51 6.96 -1.42
N ASN A 64 2.00 7.90 -2.22
CA ASN A 64 1.19 8.99 -1.70
C ASN A 64 -0.29 8.55 -1.63
N LEU A 65 -0.91 8.76 -0.47
CA LEU A 65 -2.30 8.48 -0.18
C LEU A 65 -3.08 9.79 -0.11
N PRO A 66 -4.10 9.98 -0.97
CA PRO A 66 -4.98 11.13 -0.89
C PRO A 66 -6.02 10.94 0.23
N TRP A 67 -6.36 12.02 0.92
CA TRP A 67 -7.58 12.03 1.74
C TRP A 67 -8.82 11.90 0.85
N THR A 68 -9.66 10.89 1.12
CA THR A 68 -10.91 10.67 0.38
C THR A 68 -12.10 10.70 1.34
N GLU A 69 -12.99 11.67 1.18
CA GLU A 69 -14.16 11.83 2.07
C GLU A 69 -15.15 10.66 1.95
N GLU A 70 -15.29 10.07 0.74
CA GLU A 70 -16.22 8.96 0.46
C GLU A 70 -15.92 7.70 1.29
N THR A 71 -14.66 7.51 1.68
CA THR A 71 -14.19 6.38 2.49
C THR A 71 -13.79 6.81 3.91
N CYS A 72 -14.18 8.02 4.33
CA CYS A 72 -13.78 8.61 5.62
C CYS A 72 -12.26 8.62 5.84
N GLY A 73 -11.48 8.83 4.77
CA GLY A 73 -10.02 8.82 4.82
C GLY A 73 -9.38 7.44 4.77
N ILE A 74 -10.14 6.37 4.52
CA ILE A 74 -9.59 5.01 4.40
C ILE A 74 -9.12 4.75 2.96
N SER A 75 -7.86 4.34 2.83
CA SER A 75 -7.22 3.89 1.60
C SER A 75 -6.91 2.40 1.69
N SER A 76 -7.29 1.61 0.68
CA SER A 76 -6.86 0.23 0.50
C SER A 76 -5.68 0.20 -0.47
N VAL A 77 -4.53 -0.25 0.01
CA VAL A 77 -3.29 -0.37 -0.75
C VAL A 77 -2.97 -1.85 -0.94
N ALA A 78 -2.95 -2.31 -2.19
CA ALA A 78 -2.55 -3.67 -2.51
C ALA A 78 -1.22 -3.69 -3.29
N PHE A 79 -0.24 -4.40 -2.76
CA PHE A 79 0.99 -4.75 -3.48
C PHE A 79 0.86 -6.18 -4.01
N VAL A 80 1.24 -6.37 -5.27
CA VAL A 80 1.28 -7.69 -5.90
C VAL A 80 2.72 -8.02 -6.25
N PHE A 81 3.18 -9.17 -5.79
CA PHE A 81 4.54 -9.68 -5.95
C PHE A 81 4.57 -10.91 -6.85
#